data_AF-A0A2G8RBN3-F1
#
_entry.id   AF-A0A2G8RBN3-F1
#
_cell.length_a   1.000
_cell.length_b   1.000
_cell.length_c   1.000
_cell.angle_alpha   90.00
_cell.angle_beta   90.00
_cell.angle_gamma   90.00
#
_symmetry.space_group_name_H-M   'P 1'
#
loop_
_entity.id
_entity.type
_entity.pdbx_description
1 polymer ?
#
loop_
_entity_poly.entity_id
_entity_poly.type
_entity_poly.pdbx_seq_one_letter_code
_entity_poly.pdbx_strand_id
1 'polypeptide(L)'
;MIRLVEPTSVPDNFPPLQDVIRRFGAWRVLLAALSALIRRERASQRPPPMSADGLSDHMRRDIGLPPKRGPLPLQDPARIRLPHLF
;
A
#
# COMPACT_ATOMS: atom_id res chain seq x y z
N MET A 1 -21.94 -6.11 -32.54
CA MET A 1 -21.83 -7.00 -31.36
C MET A 1 -21.49 -6.11 -30.16
N ILE A 2 -22.49 -5.72 -29.36
CA ILE A 2 -22.31 -4.78 -28.23
C ILE A 2 -21.95 -5.60 -26.99
N ARG A 3 -20.79 -5.33 -26.39
CA ARG A 3 -20.36 -5.94 -25.14
C ARG A 3 -21.10 -5.26 -24.00
N LEU A 4 -22.01 -5.97 -23.35
CA LEU A 4 -22.59 -5.55 -22.08
C LEU A 4 -21.45 -5.54 -21.06
N VAL A 5 -21.02 -4.36 -20.64
CA VAL A 5 -20.16 -4.20 -19.47
C VAL A 5 -21.01 -4.57 -18.27
N GLU A 6 -20.73 -5.72 -17.67
CA GLU A 6 -21.35 -6.09 -16.40
C GLU A 6 -21.03 -4.98 -15.38
N PRO A 7 -22.05 -4.37 -14.75
CA PRO A 7 -21.80 -3.44 -13.67
C PRO A 7 -21.06 -4.22 -12.59
N THR A 8 -19.83 -3.82 -12.27
CA THR A 8 -19.09 -4.34 -11.11
C THR A 8 -20.03 -4.30 -9.92
N SER A 9 -20.52 -5.47 -9.50
CA SER A 9 -21.45 -5.61 -8.39
C SER A 9 -20.78 -5.02 -7.16
N VAL A 10 -21.31 -3.90 -6.68
CA VAL A 10 -20.90 -3.30 -5.42
C VAL A 10 -21.13 -4.38 -4.35
N PRO A 11 -20.12 -4.82 -3.61
CA PRO A 11 -20.29 -5.92 -2.67
C PRO A 11 -21.39 -5.58 -1.66
N ASP A 12 -22.36 -6.49 -1.47
CA ASP A 12 -23.55 -6.31 -0.61
C ASP A 12 -23.22 -6.10 0.89
N ASN A 13 -21.94 -6.07 1.26
CA ASN A 13 -21.47 -6.02 2.64
C ASN A 13 -21.17 -4.60 3.15
N PHE A 14 -21.72 -3.56 2.52
CA PHE A 14 -21.59 -2.21 3.06
C PHE A 14 -22.63 -2.00 4.17
N PRO A 15 -22.23 -1.54 5.36
CA PRO A 15 -23.19 -1.21 6.40
C PRO A 15 -24.13 -0.11 5.89
N PRO A 16 -25.42 -0.16 6.26
CA PRO A 16 -26.38 0.84 5.82
C PRO A 16 -25.93 2.22 6.30
N LEU A 17 -26.18 3.25 5.48
CA LEU A 17 -25.69 4.60 5.75
C LEU A 17 -26.13 5.12 7.13
N GLN A 18 -27.32 4.73 7.57
CA GLN A 18 -27.86 5.10 8.88
C GLN A 18 -26.99 4.57 10.03
N ASP A 19 -26.45 3.35 9.92
CA ASP A 19 -25.56 2.77 10.93
C ASP A 19 -24.23 3.50 10.99
N VAL A 20 -23.70 3.90 9.84
CA VAL A 20 -22.47 4.69 9.75
C VAL A 20 -22.68 6.06 10.39
N ILE A 21 -23.81 6.73 10.10
CA ILE A 21 -24.16 8.02 10.72
C ILE A 21 -24.35 7.86 12.22
N ARG A 22 -25.02 6.81 12.68
CA ARG A 22 -25.24 6.55 14.11
C ARG A 22 -23.92 6.27 14.84
N ARG A 23 -22.98 5.56 14.20
CA ARG A 23 -21.69 5.18 14.81
C ARG A 23 -20.67 6.31 14.83
N PHE A 24 -20.62 7.14 13.80
CA PHE A 24 -19.58 8.17 13.63
C PHE A 24 -20.11 9.62 13.75
N GLY A 25 -21.42 9.82 13.72
CA GLY A 25 -22.07 11.12 13.71
C GLY A 25 -22.14 11.73 12.30
N ALA A 26 -23.24 12.44 12.02
CA ALA A 26 -23.52 13.01 10.70
C ALA A 26 -22.41 13.96 10.20
N TRP A 27 -21.85 14.78 11.10
CA TRP A 27 -20.80 15.72 10.74
C TRP A 27 -19.50 15.04 10.28
N ARG A 28 -19.10 13.94 10.92
CA ARG A 28 -17.91 13.18 10.53
C ARG A 28 -18.10 12.46 9.20
N VAL A 29 -19.30 11.93 8.96
CA VAL A 29 -19.66 11.29 7.69
C VAL A 29 -19.67 12.32 6.55
N LEU A 30 -20.22 13.51 6.78
CA LEU A 30 -20.21 14.60 5.80
C LEU A 30 -18.78 15.03 5.44
N LEU A 31 -17.94 15.27 6.44
CA LEU A 31 -16.54 15.63 6.22
C LEU A 31 -15.76 14.52 5.50
N ALA A 32 -16.03 13.25 5.81
CA ALA A 32 -15.42 12.12 5.13
C ALA A 32 -15.86 12.02 3.66
N ALA A 33 -17.14 12.24 3.38
CA ALA A 33 -17.66 12.27 2.01
C ALA A 33 -17.05 13.44 1.21
N LEU A 34 -16.97 14.63 1.81
CA LEU A 34 -16.33 15.79 1.19
C LEU A 34 -14.83 15.56 0.95
N SER A 35 -14.13 15.00 1.93
CA SER A 35 -12.72 14.61 1.79
C SER A 35 -12.53 13.57 0.70
N ALA A 36 -13.43 12.58 0.60
CA ALA A 36 -13.40 11.57 -0.44
C ALA A 36 -13.60 12.19 -1.83
N LEU A 37 -14.52 13.16 -1.97
CA LEU A 37 -14.72 13.88 -3.22
C LEU A 37 -13.45 14.60 -3.67
N ILE A 38 -12.79 15.33 -2.77
CA ILE A 38 -11.54 16.05 -3.04
C ILE A 38 -10.38 15.07 -3.30
N ARG A 39 -10.30 13.98 -2.53
CA ARG A 39 -9.23 12.97 -2.67
C ARG A 39 -9.40 12.09 -3.89
N ARG A 40 -10.62 11.91 -4.43
CA ARG A 40 -10.86 11.09 -5.62
C ARG A 40 -10.07 11.60 -6.83
N GLU A 41 -9.96 12.91 -7.01
CA GLU A 41 -9.10 13.50 -8.05
C GLU A 41 -7.62 13.15 -7.86
N ARG A 42 -7.12 13.11 -6.61
CA ARG A 42 -5.72 12.77 -6.32
C ARG A 42 -5.43 11.27 -6.28
N ALA A 43 -6.39 10.46 -5.87
CA ALA A 43 -6.26 9.02 -5.68
C ALA A 43 -6.43 8.22 -6.98
N SER A 44 -7.06 8.80 -8.01
CA SER A 44 -7.21 8.16 -9.32
C SER A 44 -5.87 7.88 -10.02
N GLN A 45 -4.74 8.38 -9.52
CA GLN A 45 -3.43 8.26 -10.18
C GLN A 45 -2.40 7.41 -9.43
N ARG A 46 -2.68 6.92 -8.21
CA ARG A 46 -1.68 6.15 -7.48
C ARG A 46 -2.28 4.89 -6.87
N PRO A 47 -2.12 3.72 -7.52
CA PRO A 47 -2.32 2.46 -6.81
C PRO A 47 -1.47 2.48 -5.53
N PRO A 48 -1.95 1.85 -4.44
CA PRO A 48 -1.13 1.68 -3.24
C PRO A 48 0.21 1.09 -3.69
N PRO A 49 1.36 1.57 -3.16
CA PRO A 49 2.64 0.99 -3.52
C PRO A 49 2.55 -0.50 -3.19
N MET A 50 2.45 -1.34 -4.21
CA MET A 50 2.67 -2.77 -4.05
C MET A 50 4.11 -2.87 -3.59
N SER A 51 4.32 -3.07 -2.29
CA SER A 51 5.65 -3.27 -1.75
C SER A 51 6.30 -4.41 -2.50
N ALA A 52 7.38 -4.12 -3.22
CA ALA A 52 8.11 -5.11 -4.00
C ALA A 52 8.78 -6.19 -3.12
N ASP A 53 8.58 -6.13 -1.80
CA ASP A 53 9.05 -7.09 -0.81
C ASP A 53 8.45 -8.49 -0.95
N GLY A 54 7.29 -8.61 -1.60
CA GLY A 54 6.64 -9.89 -1.89
C GLY A 54 7.07 -10.55 -3.20
N LEU A 55 7.89 -9.89 -4.03
CA LEU A 55 8.36 -10.48 -5.28
C LEU A 55 9.58 -11.38 -5.04
N SER A 56 9.57 -12.57 -5.65
CA SER A 56 10.74 -13.45 -5.70
C SER A 56 11.87 -12.82 -6.54
N ASP A 57 13.12 -13.25 -6.32
CA ASP A 57 14.27 -12.66 -7.04
C ASP A 57 14.19 -12.83 -8.56
N HIS A 58 13.57 -13.92 -9.04
CA HIS A 58 13.30 -14.14 -10.46
C HIS A 58 12.32 -13.09 -11.01
N MET A 59 11.20 -12.86 -10.32
CA MET A 59 10.22 -11.85 -10.73
C MET A 59 10.80 -10.43 -10.69
N ARG A 60 11.69 -10.14 -9.72
CA ARG A 60 12.40 -8.85 -9.64
C ARG A 60 13.31 -8.65 -10.85
N ARG A 61 14.03 -9.70 -11.26
CA ARG A 61 14.90 -9.67 -12.44
C ARG A 61 14.11 -9.40 -13.73
N ASP A 62 12.95 -10.01 -13.88
CA ASP A 62 12.13 -9.88 -15.09
C ASP A 62 11.57 -8.47 -15.29
N ILE A 63 11.39 -7.72 -14.21
CA ILE A 63 10.92 -6.31 -14.24
C ILE A 63 12.05 -5.28 -14.02
N GLY A 64 13.32 -5.73 -14.01
CA GLY A 64 14.48 -4.85 -13.87
C GLY A 64 14.69 -4.29 -12.45
N LEU A 65 14.05 -4.85 -11.43
CA LEU A 65 14.33 -4.50 -10.04
C LEU A 65 15.62 -5.18 -9.56
N PRO A 66 16.45 -4.49 -8.74
CA PRO A 66 17.60 -5.13 -8.10
C PRO A 66 17.12 -6.27 -7.20
N PRO A 67 17.90 -7.35 -6.99
CA PRO A 67 17.54 -8.44 -6.09
C PRO A 67 17.30 -7.92 -4.68
N LYS A 68 16.51 -8.64 -3.87
CA LYS A 68 16.27 -8.24 -2.49
C LYS A 68 17.62 -8.27 -1.77
N ARG A 69 18.13 -7.12 -1.33
CA ARG A 69 19.32 -7.09 -0.46
C ARG A 69 18.93 -7.86 0.81
N GLY A 70 19.53 -9.03 1.00
CA GLY A 70 19.38 -9.78 2.25
C GLY A 70 19.76 -8.91 3.45
N PRO A 71 19.40 -9.32 4.68
CA PRO A 71 19.86 -8.63 5.88
C PRO A 71 21.36 -8.37 5.74
N LEU A 72 21.77 -7.10 5.83
CA LEU A 72 23.19 -6.75 5.83
C LEU A 72 23.86 -7.64 6.88
N PRO A 73 24.99 -8.31 6.58
CA PRO A 73 25.70 -9.06 7.60
C PRO A 73 25.97 -8.08 8.74
N LEU A 74 25.48 -8.44 9.93
CA LEU A 74 25.68 -7.68 11.16
C LEU A 74 27.17 -7.37 11.23
N GLN A 75 27.53 -6.09 11.03
CA GLN A 75 28.91 -5.65 11.11
C GLN A 75 29.33 -5.85 12.56
N ASP A 76 30.04 -6.95 12.80
CA ASP A 76 30.50 -7.34 14.11
C ASP A 76 31.52 -6.28 14.59
N PRO A 77 31.17 -5.43 15.58
CA PRO A 77 32.01 -4.30 15.98
C PRO A 77 33.35 -4.77 16.59
N ALA A 78 33.48 -6.06 16.92
CA ALA A 78 34.71 -6.66 17.42
C ALA A 78 35.81 -6.79 16.36
N ARG A 79 35.50 -6.73 15.06
CA ARG A 79 36.51 -6.87 13.98
C ARG A 79 37.26 -5.58 13.63
N ILE A 80 36.84 -4.43 14.18
CA ILE A 80 37.46 -3.11 13.90
C ILE A 80 38.70 -2.85 14.78
N ARG A 81 38.95 -3.65 15.83
CA ARG A 81 40.21 -3.55 16.59
C ARG A 81 41.31 -4.40 15.96
N LEU A 82 42.04 -3.83 15.00
CA LEU A 82 43.38 -4.32 14.67
C LEU A 82 44.42 -3.73 15.65
N PRO A 83 45.47 -4.51 16.01
CA PRO A 83 46.46 -4.16 17.01
C PRO A 83 47.64 -3.44 16.37
N HIS A 84 47.91 -2.20 16.77
CA HIS A 84 49.20 -1.55 16.52
C HIS A 84 49.26 -0.23 17.27
N LEU A 85 50.04 -0.20 18.35
CA LEU A 85 50.84 0.95 18.75
C LEU A 85 51.98 0.37 19.61
N PHE A 86 53.10 0.10 18.93
CA PHE A 86 54.44 0.22 19.51
C PHE A 86 54.78 1.71 19.59
#